data_AF-A0A7C7NMU1-F1
#
_entry.id   AF-A0A7C7NMU1-F1
#
_cell.length_a   1.000
_cell.length_b   1.000
_cell.length_c   1.000
_cell.angle_alpha   90.00
_cell.angle_beta   90.00
_cell.angle_gamma   90.00
#
_symmetry.space_group_name_H-M   'P 1'
#
loop_
_entity.id
_entity.type
_entity.pdbx_description
1 polymer ?
#
loop_
_entity_poly.entity_id
_entity_poly.type
_entity_poly.pdbx_seq_one_letter_code
_entity_poly.pdbx_strand_id
1 'polypeptide(L)' 'MYSDPKHIKKHPYKVSLNDEQRQLIEMAAGVAGEQPSAYLRELAMEKLREMLSGKHNEARAS' A
#
# COMPACT_ATOMS: atom_id res chain seq x y z
N MET A 1 -11.08 -14.25 -20.48
CA MET A 1 -10.61 -12.88 -20.79
C MET A 1 -11.72 -11.89 -20.45
N TYR A 2 -11.93 -11.66 -19.15
CA TYR A 2 -12.76 -10.59 -18.60
C TYR A 2 -12.09 -10.22 -17.30
N SER A 3 -11.08 -9.35 -17.36
CA SER A 3 -10.54 -8.75 -16.15
C SER A 3 -11.67 -7.89 -15.61
N ASP A 4 -12.31 -8.31 -14.52
CA ASP A 4 -13.34 -7.52 -13.83
C ASP A 4 -12.81 -6.08 -13.71
N PRO A 5 -13.51 -5.08 -14.31
CA PRO A 5 -13.01 -3.71 -14.42
C PRO A 5 -12.70 -3.06 -13.07
N LYS A 6 -13.15 -3.66 -11.95
CA LYS A 6 -12.81 -3.28 -10.58
C LYS A 6 -11.33 -3.45 -10.22
N HIS A 7 -10.60 -4.36 -10.87
CA HIS A 7 -9.19 -4.63 -10.57
C HIS A 7 -8.22 -3.84 -11.45
N ILE A 8 -8.73 -3.10 -12.44
CA ILE A 8 -7.92 -2.23 -13.28
C ILE A 8 -7.50 -1.02 -12.44
N LYS A 9 -6.20 -0.94 -12.13
CA LYS A 9 -5.60 0.19 -11.40
C LYS A 9 -5.52 1.41 -12.32
N LYS A 10 -6.50 2.30 -12.26
CA LYS A 10 -6.64 3.47 -13.16
C LYS A 10 -5.92 4.74 -12.68
N HIS A 11 -5.56 4.81 -11.39
CA HIS A 11 -5.02 6.03 -10.77
C HIS A 11 -3.61 5.77 -10.22
N PRO A 12 -2.55 6.03 -11.00
CA PRO A 12 -1.18 5.84 -10.54
C PRO A 12 -0.76 6.99 -9.61
N TYR A 13 -0.12 6.64 -8.49
CA TYR A 13 0.63 7.58 -7.66
C TYR A 13 2.12 7.31 -7.85
N LYS A 14 2.89 8.37 -8.14
CA LYS A 14 4.35 8.29 -8.30
C LYS A 14 5.01 8.78 -7.02
N VAL A 15 6.00 8.03 -6.55
CA VAL A 15 6.80 8.38 -5.37
C VAL A 15 8.27 8.30 -5.76
N SER A 16 9.03 9.33 -5.45
CA SER A 16 10.48 9.32 -5.59
C SER A 16 11.10 8.78 -4.31
N LEU A 17 12.00 7.81 -4.46
CA LEU A 17 12.71 7.17 -3.36
C LEU A 17 14.20 7.48 -3.49
N ASN A 18 14.89 7.60 -2.37
CA ASN A 18 16.35 7.53 -2.37
C ASN A 18 16.82 6.07 -2.45
N ASP A 19 18.13 5.87 -2.60
CA ASP A 19 18.71 4.53 -2.81
C ASP A 19 18.46 3.59 -1.61
N GLU A 20 18.56 4.12 -0.38
CA GLU A 20 18.33 3.34 0.84
C GLU A 20 16.87 2.87 0.95
N GLN A 21 15.91 3.78 0.74
CA GLN A 21 14.48 3.48 0.76
C GLN A 21 14.13 2.44 -0.30
N ARG A 22 14.69 2.59 -1.51
CA ARG A 22 14.49 1.64 -2.59
C ARG A 22 15.02 0.25 -2.22
N GLN A 23 16.24 0.17 -1.71
CA GLN A 23 16.85 -1.11 -1.32
C GLN A 23 16.03 -1.80 -0.23
N LEU A 24 15.57 -1.05 0.77
CA LEU A 24 14.73 -1.59 1.84
C LEU A 24 13.42 -2.20 1.30
N ILE A 25 12.75 -1.49 0.38
CA ILE A 25 11.51 -1.97 -0.24
C ILE A 25 11.77 -3.21 -1.09
N GLU A 26 12.86 -3.25 -1.86
CA GLU A 26 13.23 -4.41 -2.66
C GLU A 26 13.50 -5.65 -1.79
N MET A 27 14.20 -5.48 -0.67
CA MET A 27 14.45 -6.57 0.28
C MET A 27 13.15 -7.07 0.92
N ALA A 28 12.30 -6.16 1.42
CA ALA A 28 11.05 -6.52 2.06
C ALA A 28 10.08 -7.23 1.09
N ALA A 29 9.95 -6.71 -0.13
CA ALA A 29 9.14 -7.34 -1.17
C ALA A 29 9.71 -8.70 -1.60
N GLY A 30 11.05 -8.82 -1.66
CA GLY A 30 11.72 -10.08 -1.94
C GLY A 30 11.43 -11.17 -0.91
N VAL A 31 11.42 -10.82 0.39
CA VAL A 31 11.05 -11.75 1.47
C VAL A 31 9.57 -12.16 1.37
N ALA A 32 8.69 -11.23 0.99
CA ALA A 32 7.27 -11.51 0.80
C ALA A 32 6.96 -12.27 -0.51
N GLY A 33 7.92 -12.40 -1.43
CA GLY A 33 7.71 -12.99 -2.75
C GLY A 33 6.84 -12.11 -3.67
N GLU A 34 6.77 -10.81 -3.41
CA GLU A 34 5.92 -9.86 -4.12
C GLU A 34 6.72 -8.89 -4.99
N GLN A 35 6.04 -8.26 -5.95
CA GLN A 35 6.61 -7.12 -6.66
C GLN A 35 6.65 -5.89 -5.74
N PRO A 36 7.75 -5.09 -5.71
CA PRO A 36 7.90 -3.92 -4.85
C PRO A 36 6.71 -2.95 -4.85
N SER A 37 6.14 -2.69 -6.04
CA SER A 37 4.99 -1.80 -6.18
C SER A 37 3.67 -2.38 -5.67
N ALA A 38 3.52 -3.71 -5.71
CA ALA A 38 2.36 -4.40 -5.14
C ALA A 38 2.45 -4.39 -3.62
N TYR A 39 3.61 -4.74 -3.08
CA TYR A 39 3.92 -4.75 -1.66
C TYR A 39 3.72 -3.37 -1.03
N LEU A 40 4.35 -2.32 -1.60
CA LEU A 40 4.22 -0.95 -1.10
C LEU A 40 2.77 -0.48 -1.06
N ARG A 41 1.99 -0.83 -2.08
CA ARG A 41 0.57 -0.48 -2.15
C ARG A 41 -0.24 -1.18 -1.06
N GLU A 42 -0.05 -2.48 -0.86
CA GLU A 42 -0.80 -3.20 0.19
C GLU A 42 -0.42 -2.69 1.58
N LEU A 43 0.88 -2.48 1.84
CA LEU A 43 1.37 -1.89 3.09
C LEU A 43 0.75 -0.50 3.35
N ALA A 44 0.72 0.36 2.33
CA ALA A 44 0.09 1.67 2.44
C ALA A 44 -1.42 1.58 2.71
N MET A 45 -2.12 0.65 2.04
CA MET A 45 -3.56 0.46 2.22
C MET A 45 -3.90 -0.10 3.60
N GLU A 46 -3.12 -1.05 4.10
CA GLU A 46 -3.23 -1.57 5.47
C GLU A 46 -3.08 -0.45 6.47
N LYS A 47 -2.01 0.36 6.34
CA LYS A 47 -1.77 1.46 7.27
C LYS A 47 -2.87 2.52 7.24
N LEU A 48 -3.36 2.87 6.06
CA LEU A 48 -4.48 3.81 5.91
C LEU A 48 -5.76 3.26 6.55
N ARG A 49 -6.04 1.97 6.41
CA ARG A 49 -7.19 1.32 7.07
C ARG A 49 -7.08 1.38 8.59
N GLU A 50 -5.91 1.09 9.15
CA GLU A 50 -5.65 1.22 10.59
C GLU A 50 -5.88 2.66 11.10
N MET A 51 -5.35 3.65 10.36
CA MET A 51 -5.49 5.05 10.76
C MET A 51 -6.94 5.52 10.71
N LEU A 52 -7.70 5.08 9.71
CA LEU A 52 -9.11 5.44 9.57
C LEU A 52 -9.99 4.70 10.57
N SER A 53 -9.69 3.43 10.89
CA SER A 53 -10.44 2.67 11.90
C SER A 53 -10.16 3.19 13.32
N GLY A 54 -8.90 3.56 13.63
CA GLY A 54 -8.53 4.18 14.90
C GLY A 54 -9.23 5.53 15.13
N LYS A 55 -9.24 6.41 14.11
CA LYS A 55 -9.94 7.71 14.18
C LYS A 55 -11.46 7.58 14.32
N HIS A 56 -12.05 6.54 13.74
CA HIS A 56 -13.49 6.29 13.85
C HIS A 56 -13.91 5.85 15.26
N ASN A 57 -13.02 5.21 16.04
CA ASN A 57 -13.29 4.86 17.44
C ASN A 57 -13.20 6.07 18.37
N GLU A 58 -12.27 7.01 18.15
CA GLU A 58 -12.17 8.25 18.95
C GLU A 58 -13.37 9.18 18.72
N ALA A 59 -13.87 9.29 17.49
CA ALA A 59 -15.00 10.14 17.13
C ALA A 59 -16.37 9.66 17.66
N ARG A 60 -16.50 8.39 18.05
CA ARG A 60 -17.74 7.82 18.64
C ARG A 60 -17.77 7.86 20.17
N ALA A 61 -16.63 8.12 20.81
CA ALA A 61 -16.48 8.19 22.26
C ALA A 61 -16.60 9.64 22.79
N SER A 62 -16.85 10.62 21.91
CA SER A 62 -17.01 12.05 22.22
C SER A 62 -18.47 12.49 22.04
#